data_AF-A0AAJ2H316-F1
#
_entry.id   AF-A0AAJ2H316-F1
#
_cell.length_a   1.000
_cell.length_b   1.000
_cell.length_c   1.000
_cell.angle_alpha   90.00
_cell.angle_beta   90.00
_cell.angle_gamma   90.00
#
_symmetry.space_group_name_H-M   'P 1'
#
loop_
_entity.id
_entity.type
_entity.pdbx_description
1 polymer ?
#
loop_
_entity_poly.entity_id
_entity_poly.type
_entity_poly.pdbx_seq_one_letter_code
_entity_poly.pdbx_strand_id
1 'polypeptide(L)'
;MIKKVLFQLHWFLGISAGLILSIMGLTGALFSYEQQIIHTISPHSFEVEAQDRPTLNPAALYHLIHTQYPSKTIKTLTVASA
;
A
#
# COMPACT_ATOMS: atom_id res chain seq x y z
N MET A 1 6.94 34.45 37.52
CA MET A 1 7.78 33.32 37.07
C MET A 1 6.95 32.22 36.41
N ILE A 2 5.92 31.67 37.07
CA ILE A 2 5.05 30.58 36.54
C ILE A 2 4.41 30.87 35.18
N LYS A 3 3.89 32.08 34.93
CA LYS A 3 3.26 32.44 33.64
C LYS A 3 4.22 32.30 32.45
N LYS A 4 5.51 32.63 32.63
CA LYS A 4 6.54 32.46 31.60
C LYS A 4 6.84 31.00 31.33
N VAL A 5 6.96 30.20 32.39
CA VAL A 5 7.24 28.76 32.28
C VAL A 5 6.11 28.03 31.56
N LEU A 6 4.85 28.29 31.92
CA LEU A 6 3.69 27.70 31.23
C LEU A 6 3.65 28.07 29.75
N PHE A 7 3.94 29.33 29.42
CA PHE A 7 3.97 29.78 28.03
C PHE A 7 5.11 29.14 27.24
N GLN A 8 6.29 29.03 27.85
CA GLN A 8 7.48 28.43 27.23
C GLN A 8 7.31 26.91 27.02
N LEU A 9 6.71 26.22 28.01
CA LEU A 9 6.38 24.81 27.90
C LEU A 9 5.29 24.55 26.86
N HIS A 10 4.21 25.33 26.86
CA HIS A 10 3.13 25.18 25.88
C HIS A 10 3.61 25.45 24.46
N TRP A 11 4.43 26.48 24.25
CA TRP A 11 4.99 26.76 22.93
C TRP A 11 5.89 25.60 22.44
N PHE A 12 6.73 25.05 23.32
CA PHE A 12 7.57 23.90 22.98
C PHE A 12 6.72 22.64 22.69
N LEU A 13 5.83 22.27 23.61
CA LEU A 13 4.97 21.10 23.46
C LEU A 13 4.00 21.23 22.30
N GLY A 14 3.45 22.42 22.08
CA GLY A 14 2.52 22.70 21.00
C GLY A 14 3.17 22.54 19.62
N ILE A 15 4.40 23.03 19.45
CA ILE A 15 5.16 22.84 18.20
C ILE A 15 5.50 21.36 18.02
N SER A 16 6.02 20.69 19.05
CA SER A 16 6.38 19.26 18.95
C SER A 16 5.16 18.39 18.64
N ALA A 17 4.06 18.58 19.37
CA ALA A 17 2.81 17.84 19.14
C ALA A 17 2.20 18.18 17.79
N GLY A 18 2.20 19.46 17.38
CA GLY A 18 1.71 19.90 16.08
C GLY A 18 2.47 19.28 14.92
N LEU A 19 3.80 19.15 15.04
CA LEU A 19 4.63 18.48 14.03
C LEU A 19 4.27 17.00 13.90
N ILE A 20 4.17 16.28 15.02
CA ILE A 20 3.78 14.86 15.02
C ILE A 20 2.38 14.71 14.42
N LEU A 21 1.44 15.55 14.79
CA LEU A 21 0.07 15.50 14.30
C LEU A 21 -0.02 15.83 12.81
N SER A 22 0.82 16.75 12.31
CA SER A 22 0.93 17.07 10.89
C SER A 22 1.44 15.86 10.08
N ILE A 23 2.49 15.20 10.54
CA ILE A 23 3.02 13.98 9.90
C ILE A 23 1.97 12.86 9.94
N MET A 24 1.30 12.67 11.08
CA MET A 24 0.28 11.64 11.25
C MET A 24 -0.94 11.91 10.35
N GLY A 25 -1.38 13.17 10.25
CA GLY A 25 -2.48 13.57 9.36
C GLY A 25 -2.12 13.41 7.89
N LEU A 26 -0.90 13.79 7.50
CA LEU A 26 -0.42 13.64 6.12
C LEU A 26 -0.29 12.16 5.73
N THR A 27 0.29 11.34 6.59
CA THR A 27 0.41 9.89 6.36
C THR A 27 -0.95 9.21 6.30
N GLY A 28 -1.90 9.58 7.18
CA GLY A 28 -3.28 9.10 7.10
C GLY A 28 -3.97 9.49 5.79
N ALA A 29 -3.80 10.74 5.34
CA ALA A 29 -4.33 11.19 4.06
C ALA A 29 -3.73 10.42 2.88
N LEU A 30 -2.41 10.19 2.86
CA LEU A 30 -1.73 9.39 1.85
C LEU A 30 -2.28 7.95 1.79
N PHE A 31 -2.41 7.28 2.94
CA PHE A 31 -2.95 5.92 2.98
C PHE A 31 -4.42 5.84 2.55
N SER A 32 -5.23 6.88 2.81
CA SER A 32 -6.62 6.92 2.34
C SER A 32 -6.74 6.88 0.81
N TYR A 33 -5.68 7.23 0.07
CA TYR A 33 -5.63 7.22 -1.40
C TYR A 33 -4.61 6.24 -1.96
N GLU A 34 -4.14 5.28 -1.16
CA GLU A 34 -3.06 4.35 -1.55
C GLU A 34 -3.32 3.69 -2.92
N GLN A 35 -4.53 3.16 -3.13
CA GLN A 35 -4.87 2.47 -4.38
C GLN A 35 -4.85 3.41 -5.60
N GLN A 36 -5.42 4.61 -5.49
CA GLN A 36 -5.37 5.61 -6.56
C GLN A 36 -3.93 6.03 -6.88
N ILE A 37 -3.11 6.24 -5.85
CA ILE A 37 -1.71 6.65 -5.99
C ILE A 37 -0.92 5.54 -6.71
N ILE A 38 -1.05 4.30 -6.26
CA ILE A 38 -0.37 3.14 -6.86
C ILE A 38 -0.84 2.94 -8.31
N HIS A 39 -2.13 3.02 -8.58
CA HIS A 39 -2.67 2.90 -9.93
C HIS A 39 -2.12 3.98 -10.87
N THR A 40 -1.97 5.22 -10.37
CA THR A 40 -1.44 6.34 -11.17
C THR A 40 0.06 6.22 -11.41
N ILE A 41 0.82 5.74 -10.43
CA ILE A 41 2.29 5.60 -10.52
C ILE A 41 2.68 4.31 -11.27
N SER A 42 1.89 3.25 -11.18
CA SER A 42 2.19 1.93 -11.72
C SER A 42 1.00 1.31 -12.48
N PRO A 43 0.48 1.99 -13.52
CA PRO A 43 -0.68 1.52 -14.28
C PRO A 43 -0.42 0.13 -14.91
N HIS A 44 0.79 -0.11 -15.41
CA HIS A 44 1.18 -1.36 -16.07
C HIS A 44 1.35 -2.57 -15.14
N SER A 45 1.25 -2.41 -13.82
CA SER A 45 1.33 -3.56 -12.90
C SER A 45 0.00 -4.31 -12.78
N PHE A 46 -1.11 -3.66 -13.14
CA PHE A 46 -2.46 -4.22 -13.03
C PHE A 46 -3.07 -4.61 -14.37
N GLU A 47 -2.47 -4.16 -15.47
CA GLU A 47 -2.89 -4.47 -16.83
C GLU A 47 -1.87 -5.38 -17.49
N VAL A 48 -2.29 -6.60 -17.83
CA VAL A 48 -1.54 -7.51 -18.71
C VAL A 48 -2.19 -7.47 -20.08
N GLU A 49 -1.38 -7.34 -21.13
CA GLU A 49 -1.90 -7.48 -22.49
C GLU A 49 -2.53 -8.87 -22.66
N ALA A 50 -3.75 -8.90 -23.20
CA ALA A 50 -4.46 -10.13 -23.46
C ALA A 50 -3.69 -10.93 -24.51
N GLN A 51 -3.10 -12.05 -24.08
CA GLN A 51 -2.43 -12.98 -24.99
C GLN A 51 -3.47 -13.87 -25.66
N ASP A 52 -3.31 -14.10 -26.97
CA ASP A 52 -4.15 -15.00 -27.76
C ASP A 52 -3.78 -16.47 -27.46
N ARG A 53 -3.93 -16.86 -26.19
CA ARG A 53 -3.68 -18.20 -25.67
C ARG A 53 -4.90 -18.65 -24.87
N PRO A 54 -5.34 -19.92 -25.00
CA PRO A 54 -6.42 -20.46 -24.18
C PRO A 54 -6.14 -20.23 -22.68
N THR A 55 -7.17 -19.81 -21.95
CA THR A 55 -7.09 -19.55 -20.53
C THR A 55 -6.60 -20.79 -19.79
N LEU A 56 -5.56 -20.63 -18.96
CA LEU A 56 -5.03 -21.73 -18.18
C LEU A 56 -6.04 -22.07 -17.08
N ASN A 57 -6.42 -23.35 -16.98
CA ASN A 57 -7.15 -23.87 -15.82
C ASN A 57 -6.34 -23.58 -14.54
N PRO A 58 -6.96 -23.13 -13.43
CA PRO A 58 -6.29 -22.93 -12.13
C PRO A 58 -5.30 -24.03 -11.73
N ALA A 59 -5.63 -25.31 -12.02
CA ALA A 59 -4.73 -26.44 -11.74
C ALA A 59 -3.44 -26.40 -12.57
N ALA A 60 -3.53 -26.06 -13.87
CA ALA A 60 -2.39 -25.92 -14.75
C ALA A 60 -1.52 -24.72 -14.38
N LEU A 61 -2.15 -23.63 -13.94
CA LEU A 61 -1.49 -22.42 -13.46
C LEU A 61 -0.66 -22.69 -12.19
N TYR A 62 -1.24 -23.40 -11.22
CA TYR A 62 -0.53 -23.81 -10.00
C TYR A 62 0.72 -24.63 -10.33
N HIS A 63 0.58 -25.63 -11.21
CA HIS A 63 1.69 -26.48 -11.60
C HIS A 63 2.82 -25.68 -12.29
N LEU A 64 2.46 -24.77 -13.20
CA LEU A 64 3.43 -23.95 -13.93
C LEU A 64 4.18 -22.97 -13.02
N ILE A 65 3.50 -22.36 -12.05
CA ILE A 65 4.16 -21.47 -11.08
C ILE A 65 5.09 -22.28 -10.16
N HIS A 66 4.67 -23.48 -9.74
CA HIS A 66 5.49 -24.33 -8.89
C HIS A 66 6.75 -24.83 -9.59
N THR A 67 6.68 -25.14 -10.89
CA THR A 67 7.85 -25.55 -11.68
C THR A 67 8.77 -24.38 -12.02
N GLN A 68 8.22 -23.21 -12.33
CA GLN A 68 9.00 -22.05 -12.78
C GLN A 68 9.57 -21.23 -11.62
N TYR A 69 8.91 -21.23 -10.46
CA TYR A 69 9.33 -20.49 -9.27
C TYR A 69 9.25 -21.36 -8.01
N PRO A 70 10.11 -22.40 -7.88
CA PRO A 70 10.05 -23.35 -6.77
C PRO A 70 10.27 -22.72 -5.39
N SER A 71 10.88 -21.53 -5.33
CA SER A 71 11.10 -20.77 -4.09
C SER A 71 9.98 -19.79 -3.73
N LYS A 72 8.95 -19.62 -4.58
CA LYS A 72 7.82 -18.71 -4.32
C LYS A 72 6.59 -19.50 -3.87
N THR A 73 6.17 -19.26 -2.63
CA THR A 73 4.91 -19.82 -2.10
C THR A 73 3.74 -18.95 -2.53
N ILE A 74 2.76 -19.55 -3.21
CA ILE A 74 1.50 -18.88 -3.56
C ILE A 74 0.67 -18.74 -2.28
N LYS A 75 0.38 -17.50 -1.86
CA LYS A 75 -0.39 -17.22 -0.64
C LYS A 75 -1.91 -17.27 -0.86
N THR A 76 -2.36 -16.73 -1.99
CA THR A 76 -3.79 -16.66 -2.35
C THR A 76 -3.93 -16.74 -3.86
N LEU A 77 -4.86 -17.56 -4.34
CA LEU A 77 -5.27 -17.61 -5.74
C LEU A 77 -6.76 -17.28 -5.81
N THR A 78 -7.08 -16.06 -6.28
CA THR A 78 -8.47 -15.61 -6.45
C THR A 78 -8.84 -15.75 -7.91
N VAL A 79 -9.85 -16.57 -8.20
CA VAL A 79 -10.42 -16.72 -9.53
C VAL A 79 -11.75 -15.98 -9.54
N ALA A 80 -11.84 -14.90 -10.31
CA ALA A 80 -13.13 -14.29 -10.61
C ALA A 80 -13.81 -15.16 -11.67
N SER A 81 -14.92 -15.81 -11.31
CA SER A 81 -15.82 -16.39 -12.31
C SER A 81 -16.66 -15.27 -12.91
N ALA A 82 -16.62 -15.13 -14.23
CA ALA A 82 -17.53 -14.26 -14.97
C ALA A 82 -18.98 -14.75 -14.88
#